data_AF-A0A7V8VPI0-F1
#
_entry.id   AF-A0A7V8VPI0-F1
#
_cell.length_a   1.000
_cell.length_b   1.000
_cell.length_c   1.000
_cell.angle_alpha   90.00
_cell.angle_beta   90.00
_cell.angle_gamma   90.00
#
_symmetry.space_group_name_H-M   'P 1'
#
loop_
_entity.id
_entity.type
_entity.pdbx_description
1 polymer ?
#
loop_
_entity_poly.entity_id
_entity_poly.type
_entity_poly.pdbx_seq_one_letter_code
_entity_poly.pdbx_strand_id
1 'polypeptide(L)'
;MAVSQEYRDPWVLGGLGLLLVLSLGAIQLYRSSPQSLAEARTRSLVAARPDAFTPNLQRAEERLQAAAAAREVGSDSAADVAYAMAAEHAWRARSAAPDEAAISAATEFWAEAMLQRAQLLQEAGTGRGLRRDDNAILRDALALAEQVLAVPTSPETRERAEEVQAAITRQLRFGPLQWLP
;
A
#
# COMPACT_ATOMS: atom_id res chain seq x y z
N MET A 1 26.26 -32.03 36.40
CA MET A 1 25.68 -30.80 35.82
C MET A 1 24.66 -30.26 36.80
N ALA A 2 25.08 -29.32 37.65
CA ALA A 2 24.23 -28.70 38.66
C ALA A 2 23.52 -27.50 38.01
N VAL A 3 22.19 -27.56 37.91
CA VAL A 3 21.37 -26.42 37.49
C VAL A 3 21.35 -25.45 38.67
N SER A 4 21.92 -24.26 38.46
CA SER A 4 22.06 -23.20 39.45
C SER A 4 20.69 -22.78 40.02
N GLN A 5 20.55 -22.87 41.34
CA GLN A 5 19.38 -22.44 42.12
C GLN A 5 19.23 -20.91 42.27
N GLU A 6 19.90 -20.12 41.43
CA GLU A 6 20.00 -18.66 41.59
C GLU A 6 18.75 -17.88 41.15
N TYR A 7 17.73 -18.55 40.59
CA TYR A 7 16.48 -17.90 40.17
C TYR A 7 15.35 -17.90 41.22
N ARG A 8 15.61 -18.36 42.45
CA ARG A 8 14.63 -18.34 43.56
C ARG A 8 14.81 -17.13 44.48
N ASP A 9 15.28 -16.00 43.98
CA ASP A 9 15.23 -14.76 44.74
C ASP A 9 13.77 -14.25 44.76
N PRO A 10 13.10 -14.20 45.93
CA PRO A 10 11.71 -13.74 46.03
C PRO A 10 11.50 -12.32 45.46
N TRP A 11 12.55 -11.50 45.41
CA TRP A 11 12.50 -10.17 44.81
C TRP A 11 12.40 -10.20 43.29
N VAL A 12 13.03 -11.17 42.62
CA VAL A 12 12.95 -11.33 41.15
C VAL A 12 11.56 -11.82 40.74
N LEU A 13 10.99 -12.77 41.50
CA LEU A 13 9.63 -13.26 41.27
C LEU A 13 8.58 -12.17 41.52
N GLY A 14 8.77 -11.35 42.56
CA GLY A 14 7.93 -10.18 42.84
C GLY A 14 7.98 -9.13 41.73
N GLY A 15 9.18 -8.83 41.23
CA GLY A 15 9.38 -7.88 40.12
C GLY A 15 8.73 -8.34 38.81
N LEU A 16 8.87 -9.63 38.47
CA LEU A 16 8.21 -10.22 37.30
C LEU A 16 6.69 -10.17 37.42
N GLY A 17 6.14 -10.48 38.60
CA GLY A 17 4.70 -10.37 38.86
C GLY A 17 4.17 -8.95 38.67
N LEU A 18 4.87 -7.95 39.23
CA LEU A 18 4.51 -6.54 39.08
C LEU A 18 4.56 -6.07 37.63
N LEU A 19 5.61 -6.44 36.89
CA LEU A 19 5.79 -6.05 35.49
C LEU A 19 4.71 -6.65 34.60
N LEU A 20 4.28 -7.88 34.89
CA LEU A 20 3.20 -8.57 34.19
C LEU A 20 1.84 -7.89 34.48
N VAL A 21 1.58 -7.51 35.73
CA VAL A 21 0.38 -6.73 36.11
C VAL A 21 0.37 -5.36 35.45
N LEU A 22 1.49 -4.64 35.44
CA LEU A 22 1.60 -3.33 34.77
C LEU A 22 1.42 -3.45 33.26
N SER A 23 1.94 -4.52 32.65
CA SER A 23 1.80 -4.79 31.22
C SER A 23 0.35 -5.12 30.85
N LEU A 24 -0.33 -5.97 31.61
CA LEU A 24 -1.76 -6.21 31.42
C LEU A 24 -2.59 -4.95 31.70
N GLY A 25 -2.23 -4.17 32.71
CA GLY A 25 -2.85 -2.89 33.02
C GLY A 25 -2.72 -1.90 31.86
N ALA A 26 -1.53 -1.77 31.27
CA ALA A 26 -1.28 -0.92 30.12
C ALA A 26 -2.03 -1.41 28.86
N ILE A 27 -2.08 -2.73 28.62
CA ILE A 27 -2.84 -3.32 27.51
C ILE A 27 -4.34 -3.10 27.70
N GLN A 28 -4.86 -3.29 28.91
CA GLN A 28 -6.27 -3.06 29.21
C GLN A 28 -6.61 -1.57 29.15
N LEU A 29 -5.74 -0.70 29.64
CA LEU A 29 -5.90 0.75 29.52
C LEU A 29 -5.84 1.19 28.05
N TYR A 30 -4.99 0.57 27.23
CA TYR A 30 -4.94 0.82 25.78
C TYR A 30 -6.20 0.32 25.06
N ARG A 31 -6.74 -0.85 25.47
CA ARG A 31 -8.01 -1.40 24.96
C ARG A 31 -9.23 -0.61 25.43
N SER A 32 -9.20 -0.04 26.63
CA SER A 32 -10.30 0.75 27.21
C SER A 32 -10.19 2.24 26.91
N SER A 33 -9.03 2.70 26.41
CA SER A 33 -8.87 4.06 25.92
C SER A 33 -9.75 4.23 24.67
N PRO A 34 -10.61 5.24 24.61
CA PRO A 34 -11.61 5.37 23.56
C PRO A 34 -10.95 5.76 22.24
N GLN A 35 -10.49 4.77 21.47
CA GLN A 35 -10.25 4.91 20.02
C GLN A 35 -11.52 5.45 19.31
N SER A 36 -12.69 5.25 19.92
CA SER A 36 -13.96 5.75 19.44
C SER A 36 -14.10 7.27 19.43
N LEU A 37 -13.36 8.09 20.20
CA LEU A 37 -13.54 9.54 20.15
C LEU A 37 -12.77 10.18 19.00
N ALA A 38 -11.52 9.78 18.77
CA ALA A 38 -10.76 10.22 17.60
C ALA A 38 -11.36 9.65 16.32
N GLU A 39 -11.79 8.38 16.31
CA GLU A 39 -12.46 7.79 15.16
C GLU A 39 -13.88 8.30 14.96
N ALA A 40 -14.69 8.51 16.02
CA ALA A 40 -16.03 9.09 15.86
C ALA A 40 -15.96 10.56 15.50
N ARG A 41 -14.94 11.30 15.97
CA ARG A 41 -14.71 12.69 15.55
C ARG A 41 -14.16 12.75 14.12
N THR A 42 -13.32 11.81 13.73
CA THR A 42 -12.88 11.68 12.32
C THR A 42 -14.05 11.27 11.43
N ARG A 43 -14.86 10.27 11.82
CA ARG A 43 -16.09 9.87 11.11
C ARG A 43 -17.12 10.99 11.08
N SER A 44 -17.29 11.77 12.16
CA SER A 44 -18.23 12.89 12.17
C SER A 44 -17.73 14.08 11.36
N LEU A 45 -16.42 14.32 11.30
CA LEU A 45 -15.81 15.32 10.42
C LEU A 45 -15.82 14.88 8.95
N VAL A 46 -15.68 13.59 8.68
CA VAL A 46 -15.85 12.99 7.33
C VAL A 46 -17.32 13.06 6.93
N ALA A 47 -18.26 12.73 7.82
CA ALA A 47 -19.69 12.90 7.60
C ALA A 47 -20.10 14.38 7.47
N ALA A 48 -19.34 15.31 8.05
CA ALA A 48 -19.56 16.76 7.95
C ALA A 48 -18.91 17.39 6.70
N ARG A 49 -18.17 16.64 5.88
CA ARG A 49 -17.62 17.10 4.60
C ARG A 49 -18.28 16.36 3.43
N PRO A 50 -19.52 16.74 3.05
CA PRO A 50 -20.20 16.19 1.88
C PRO A 50 -19.46 16.46 0.55
N ASP A 51 -18.43 17.30 0.55
CA ASP A 51 -17.59 17.61 -0.62
C ASP A 51 -16.11 17.23 -0.40
N ALA A 52 -15.85 16.06 0.20
CA ALA A 52 -14.49 15.53 0.29
C ALA A 52 -14.04 14.85 -1.02
N PHE A 53 -14.98 14.56 -1.94
CA PHE A 53 -14.70 13.95 -3.24
C PHE A 53 -13.79 14.83 -4.10
N THR A 54 -14.26 16.03 -4.45
CA THR A 54 -13.58 16.98 -5.35
C THR A 54 -12.15 17.31 -4.93
N PRO A 55 -11.87 17.72 -3.68
CA PRO A 55 -10.51 18.04 -3.26
C PRO A 55 -9.59 16.82 -3.20
N ASN A 56 -10.12 15.60 -2.98
CA ASN A 56 -9.30 14.40 -3.03
C ASN A 56 -8.98 14.01 -4.48
N LEU A 57 -9.93 14.15 -5.40
CA LEU A 57 -9.69 13.88 -6.82
C LEU A 57 -8.68 14.87 -7.41
N GLN A 58 -8.82 16.17 -7.11
CA GLN A 58 -7.85 17.18 -7.53
C GLN A 58 -6.43 16.89 -7.01
N ARG A 59 -6.30 16.46 -5.74
CA ARG A 59 -4.99 16.04 -5.23
C ARG A 59 -4.46 14.80 -5.94
N ALA A 60 -5.32 13.87 -6.33
CA ALA A 60 -4.90 12.70 -7.11
C ALA A 60 -4.31 13.13 -8.46
N GLU A 61 -4.98 14.06 -9.15
CA GLU A 61 -4.52 14.68 -10.40
C GLU A 61 -3.19 15.40 -10.26
N GLU A 62 -3.05 16.27 -9.25
CA GLU A 62 -1.80 16.98 -8.96
C GLU A 62 -0.63 16.01 -8.74
N ARG A 63 -0.89 14.87 -8.07
CA ARG A 63 0.14 13.85 -7.81
C ARG A 63 0.47 13.04 -9.05
N LEU A 64 -0.50 12.76 -9.92
CA LEU A 64 -0.25 12.11 -11.20
C LEU A 64 0.61 12.99 -12.11
N GLN A 65 0.34 14.30 -12.16
CA GLN A 65 1.16 15.27 -12.88
C GLN A 65 2.58 15.35 -12.30
N ALA A 66 2.72 15.36 -10.97
CA ALA A 66 4.02 15.32 -10.31
C ALA A 66 4.82 14.04 -10.64
N ALA A 67 4.14 12.89 -10.76
CA ALA A 67 4.76 11.64 -11.16
C ALA A 67 5.28 11.72 -12.61
N ALA A 68 4.47 12.24 -13.53
CA ALA A 68 4.88 12.46 -14.92
C ALA A 68 6.10 13.38 -15.02
N ALA A 69 6.09 14.52 -14.32
CA ALA A 69 7.23 15.45 -14.28
C ALA A 69 8.49 14.80 -13.69
N ALA A 70 8.34 13.96 -12.65
CA ALA A 70 9.45 13.21 -12.09
C ALA A 70 10.04 12.21 -13.09
N ARG A 71 9.21 11.54 -13.91
CA ARG A 71 9.69 10.65 -14.98
C ARG A 71 10.45 11.39 -16.06
N GLU A 72 9.98 12.57 -16.47
CA GLU A 72 10.66 13.39 -17.49
C GLU A 72 12.10 13.77 -17.09
N VAL A 73 12.34 13.97 -15.80
CA VAL A 73 13.67 14.27 -15.26
C VAL A 73 14.45 13.02 -14.82
N GLY A 74 13.92 11.81 -15.05
CA GLY A 74 14.56 10.53 -14.72
C GLY A 74 14.60 10.18 -13.23
N SER A 75 13.70 10.74 -12.44
CA SER A 75 13.62 10.49 -10.99
C SER A 75 12.56 9.42 -10.67
N ASP A 76 12.88 8.16 -10.94
CA ASP A 76 11.94 7.03 -10.77
C ASP A 76 11.45 6.88 -9.33
N SER A 77 12.30 7.15 -8.33
CA SER A 77 11.90 7.10 -6.92
C SER A 77 10.85 8.16 -6.57
N ALA A 78 10.97 9.39 -7.12
CA ALA A 78 9.99 10.44 -6.91
C ALA A 78 8.70 10.14 -7.67
N ALA A 79 8.80 9.55 -8.86
CA ALA A 79 7.65 9.08 -9.63
C ALA A 79 6.88 7.99 -8.88
N ASP A 80 7.56 7.00 -8.29
CA ASP A 80 6.92 5.93 -7.51
C ASP A 80 6.12 6.49 -6.32
N VAL A 81 6.73 7.38 -5.54
CA VAL A 81 6.06 8.05 -4.41
C VAL A 81 4.86 8.85 -4.88
N ALA A 82 4.99 9.60 -5.97
CA ALA A 82 3.92 10.42 -6.50
C ALA A 82 2.74 9.57 -7.03
N TYR A 83 3.00 8.46 -7.72
CA TYR A 83 1.96 7.52 -8.13
C TYR A 83 1.26 6.87 -6.94
N ALA A 84 2.00 6.46 -5.91
CA ALA A 84 1.40 5.89 -4.70
C ALA A 84 0.47 6.89 -4.00
N MET A 85 0.88 8.16 -3.91
CA MET A 85 0.03 9.23 -3.37
C MET A 85 -1.20 9.51 -4.24
N ALA A 86 -1.05 9.48 -5.57
CA ALA A 86 -2.17 9.66 -6.50
C ALA A 86 -3.23 8.57 -6.29
N ALA A 87 -2.79 7.31 -6.21
CA ALA A 87 -3.67 6.18 -5.90
C ALA A 87 -4.36 6.34 -4.54
N GLU A 88 -3.62 6.71 -3.48
CA GLU A 88 -4.23 6.93 -2.16
C GLU A 88 -5.31 8.01 -2.19
N HIS A 89 -5.05 9.14 -2.84
CA HIS A 89 -6.01 10.23 -2.97
C HIS A 89 -7.24 9.83 -3.78
N ALA A 90 -7.06 9.10 -4.89
CA ALA A 90 -8.16 8.57 -5.69
C ALA A 90 -9.03 7.58 -4.90
N TRP A 91 -8.42 6.71 -4.09
CA TRP A 91 -9.16 5.79 -3.23
C TRP A 91 -9.96 6.52 -2.13
N ARG A 92 -9.39 7.59 -1.56
CA ARG A 92 -10.11 8.47 -0.62
C ARG A 92 -11.24 9.23 -1.30
N ALA A 93 -11.05 9.68 -2.55
CA ALA A 93 -12.12 10.29 -3.34
C ALA A 93 -13.25 9.29 -3.57
N ARG A 94 -12.95 8.06 -3.99
CA ARG A 94 -13.92 6.97 -4.16
C ARG A 94 -14.75 6.74 -2.90
N SER A 95 -14.11 6.74 -1.72
CA SER A 95 -14.78 6.53 -0.44
C SER A 95 -15.70 7.70 -0.04
N ALA A 96 -15.51 8.87 -0.63
CA ALA A 96 -16.29 10.09 -0.40
C ALA A 96 -17.23 10.44 -1.58
N ALA A 97 -17.32 9.57 -2.58
CA ALA A 97 -18.08 9.84 -3.80
C ALA A 97 -19.59 9.91 -3.53
N PRO A 98 -20.31 10.89 -4.12
CA PRO A 98 -21.73 11.12 -3.85
C PRO A 98 -22.65 10.11 -4.55
N ASP A 99 -22.20 9.49 -5.64
CA ASP A 99 -23.00 8.57 -6.45
C ASP A 99 -22.12 7.50 -7.12
N GLU A 100 -22.75 6.52 -7.77
CA GLU A 100 -22.08 5.40 -8.43
C GLU A 100 -21.19 5.85 -9.60
N ALA A 101 -21.56 6.94 -10.28
CA ALA A 101 -20.77 7.48 -11.39
C ALA A 101 -19.45 8.07 -10.87
N ALA A 102 -19.49 8.79 -9.75
CA ALA A 102 -18.31 9.33 -9.07
C ALA A 102 -17.46 8.21 -8.44
N ILE A 103 -18.08 7.15 -7.90
CA ILE A 103 -17.36 5.94 -7.45
C ILE A 103 -16.60 5.32 -8.61
N SER A 104 -17.27 5.13 -9.75
CA SER A 104 -16.67 4.55 -10.96
C SER A 104 -15.51 5.41 -11.47
N ALA A 105 -15.70 6.73 -11.58
CA ALA A 105 -14.67 7.66 -12.03
C ALA A 105 -13.42 7.66 -11.12
N ALA A 106 -13.61 7.70 -9.80
CA ALA A 106 -12.48 7.62 -8.86
C ALA A 106 -11.81 6.24 -8.86
N THR A 107 -12.56 5.17 -9.16
CA THR A 107 -12.03 3.81 -9.33
C THR A 107 -11.16 3.71 -10.58
N GLU A 108 -11.60 4.26 -11.71
CA GLU A 108 -10.77 4.34 -12.93
C GLU A 108 -9.49 5.14 -12.68
N PHE A 109 -9.60 6.29 -12.02
CA PHE A 109 -8.44 7.13 -11.72
C PHE A 109 -7.42 6.39 -10.83
N TRP A 110 -7.91 5.72 -9.78
CA TRP A 110 -7.06 4.88 -8.92
C TRP A 110 -6.38 3.78 -9.72
N ALA A 111 -7.13 3.09 -10.58
CA ALA A 111 -6.61 2.00 -11.40
C ALA A 111 -5.52 2.49 -12.36
N GLU A 112 -5.71 3.64 -12.99
CA GLU A 112 -4.71 4.25 -13.86
C GLU A 112 -3.41 4.55 -13.10
N ALA A 113 -3.49 5.19 -11.93
CA ALA A 113 -2.30 5.48 -11.11
C ALA A 113 -1.56 4.19 -10.70
N MET A 114 -2.30 3.14 -10.35
CA MET A 114 -1.75 1.82 -9.99
C MET A 114 -1.06 1.15 -11.18
N LEU A 115 -1.66 1.20 -12.38
CA LEU A 115 -1.08 0.60 -13.58
C LEU A 115 0.17 1.36 -14.05
N GLN A 116 0.16 2.69 -14.01
CA GLN A 116 1.36 3.48 -14.34
C GLN A 116 2.51 3.19 -13.36
N ARG A 117 2.20 3.04 -12.06
CA ARG A 117 3.16 2.60 -11.05
C ARG A 117 3.69 1.19 -11.31
N ALA A 118 2.81 0.25 -11.65
CA ALA A 118 3.20 -1.12 -11.99
C ALA A 118 4.17 -1.14 -13.18
N GLN A 119 3.89 -0.35 -14.22
CA GLN A 119 4.78 -0.20 -15.38
C GLN A 119 6.14 0.40 -14.99
N LEU A 120 6.18 1.43 -14.14
CA LEU A 120 7.42 2.00 -13.62
C LEU A 120 8.26 0.96 -12.87
N LEU A 121 7.63 0.18 -11.99
CA LEU A 121 8.32 -0.88 -11.26
C LEU A 121 8.76 -2.01 -12.19
N GLN A 122 7.95 -2.35 -13.21
CA GLN A 122 8.34 -3.31 -14.24
C GLN A 122 9.61 -2.85 -14.97
N GLU A 123 9.67 -1.59 -15.41
CA GLU A 123 10.86 -1.00 -16.05
C GLU A 123 12.07 -1.09 -15.12
N ALA A 124 11.92 -0.71 -13.84
CA ALA A 124 12.99 -0.79 -12.84
C ALA A 124 13.47 -2.23 -12.61
N GLY A 125 12.55 -3.19 -12.54
CA GLY A 125 12.85 -4.63 -12.38
C GLY A 125 13.48 -5.29 -13.61
N THR A 126 13.51 -4.62 -14.77
CA THR A 126 14.22 -5.09 -15.97
C THR A 126 15.67 -4.58 -16.07
N GLY A 127 16.15 -3.81 -15.10
CA GLY A 127 17.52 -3.31 -15.04
C GLY A 127 18.57 -4.43 -15.21
N ARG A 128 19.70 -4.10 -15.86
CA ARG A 128 20.73 -5.07 -16.35
C ARG A 128 21.46 -5.91 -15.30
N GLY A 129 21.08 -5.86 -14.02
CA GLY A 129 21.84 -6.51 -12.96
C GLY A 129 21.01 -7.51 -12.19
N LEU A 130 21.05 -8.78 -12.61
CA LEU A 130 20.46 -9.98 -11.98
C LEU A 130 20.57 -10.00 -10.44
N ARG A 131 19.75 -9.21 -9.74
CA ARG A 131 19.74 -9.12 -8.28
C ARG A 131 18.42 -9.65 -7.77
N ARG A 132 18.48 -10.23 -6.57
CA ARG A 132 17.30 -10.70 -5.82
C ARG A 132 16.23 -9.59 -5.69
N ASP A 133 16.68 -8.35 -5.70
CA ASP A 133 15.85 -7.15 -5.57
C ASP A 133 14.94 -6.93 -6.79
N ASP A 134 15.38 -7.28 -8.01
CA ASP A 134 14.59 -7.11 -9.24
C ASP A 134 13.33 -7.97 -9.22
N ASN A 135 13.45 -9.22 -8.75
CA ASN A 135 12.30 -10.12 -8.60
C ASN A 135 11.33 -9.66 -7.51
N ALA A 136 11.80 -8.95 -6.48
CA ALA A 136 10.92 -8.36 -5.48
C ALA A 136 10.13 -7.20 -6.09
N ILE A 137 10.80 -6.31 -6.82
CA ILE A 137 10.18 -5.19 -7.54
C ILE A 137 9.13 -5.68 -8.55
N LEU A 138 9.44 -6.73 -9.33
CA LEU A 138 8.50 -7.32 -10.28
C LEU A 138 7.29 -7.97 -9.59
N ARG A 139 7.45 -8.55 -8.40
CA ARG A 139 6.31 -9.06 -7.62
C ARG A 139 5.45 -7.94 -7.07
N ASP A 140 6.06 -6.84 -6.63
CA ASP A 140 5.32 -5.66 -6.20
C ASP A 140 4.53 -5.06 -7.37
N ALA A 141 5.15 -4.96 -8.56
CA ALA A 141 4.46 -4.55 -9.79
C ALA A 141 3.28 -5.47 -10.14
N LEU A 142 3.47 -6.79 -10.03
CA LEU A 142 2.43 -7.78 -10.28
C LEU A 142 1.25 -7.60 -9.32
N ALA A 143 1.54 -7.40 -8.02
CA ALA A 143 0.52 -7.20 -6.99
C ALA A 143 -0.31 -5.95 -7.24
N LEU A 144 0.25 -4.90 -7.84
CA LEU A 144 -0.51 -3.70 -8.23
C LEU A 144 -1.50 -4.01 -9.38
N ALA A 145 -1.05 -4.72 -10.42
CA ALA A 145 -1.94 -5.11 -11.53
C ALA A 145 -3.07 -6.04 -11.07
N GLU A 146 -2.77 -6.99 -10.17
CA GLU A 146 -3.76 -7.89 -9.57
C GLU A 146 -4.81 -7.13 -8.73
N GLN A 147 -4.38 -6.12 -7.98
CA GLN A 147 -5.31 -5.24 -7.26
C GLN A 147 -6.27 -4.54 -8.21
N VAL A 148 -5.79 -4.05 -9.35
CA VAL A 148 -6.66 -3.41 -10.36
C VAL A 148 -7.68 -4.39 -10.93
N LEU A 149 -7.27 -5.62 -11.25
CA LEU A 149 -8.17 -6.67 -11.77
C LEU A 149 -9.24 -7.13 -10.77
N ALA A 150 -9.00 -6.93 -9.47
CA ALA A 150 -9.92 -7.31 -8.41
C ALA A 150 -11.06 -6.31 -8.18
N VAL A 151 -11.00 -5.11 -8.76
CA VAL A 151 -11.97 -4.03 -8.58
C VAL A 151 -12.80 -3.87 -9.87
N PRO A 152 -14.10 -3.52 -9.80
CA PRO A 152 -14.90 -3.26 -11.01
C PRO A 152 -14.39 -2.00 -11.73
N THR A 153 -13.62 -2.21 -12.79
CA THR A 153 -13.13 -1.19 -13.72
C THR A 153 -13.74 -1.39 -15.11
N SER A 154 -13.53 -0.41 -15.98
CA SER A 154 -13.90 -0.44 -17.38
C SER A 154 -13.20 -1.57 -18.12
N PRO A 155 -13.79 -2.09 -19.22
CA PRO A 155 -13.16 -3.15 -20.02
C PRO A 155 -11.76 -2.77 -20.53
N GLU A 156 -11.55 -1.50 -20.90
CA GLU A 156 -10.28 -0.98 -21.38
C GLU A 156 -9.20 -1.01 -20.28
N THR A 157 -9.52 -0.49 -19.09
CA THR A 157 -8.61 -0.53 -17.93
C THR A 157 -8.28 -1.97 -17.54
N ARG A 158 -9.27 -2.87 -17.61
CA ARG A 158 -9.08 -4.30 -17.32
C ARG A 158 -8.15 -4.95 -18.34
N GLU A 159 -8.35 -4.74 -19.63
CA GLU A 159 -7.47 -5.25 -20.70
C GLU A 159 -6.03 -4.78 -20.48
N ARG A 160 -5.84 -3.48 -20.22
CA ARG A 160 -4.51 -2.92 -19.95
C ARG A 160 -3.88 -3.53 -18.69
N ALA A 161 -4.66 -3.80 -17.64
CA ALA A 161 -4.17 -4.48 -16.45
C ALA A 161 -3.73 -5.93 -16.74
N GLU A 162 -4.48 -6.66 -17.56
CA GLU A 162 -4.13 -8.02 -18.02
C GLU A 162 -2.84 -8.00 -18.87
N GLU A 163 -2.67 -7.02 -19.75
CA GLU A 163 -1.44 -6.86 -20.54
C GLU A 163 -0.20 -6.62 -19.66
N VAL A 164 -0.32 -5.70 -18.68
CA VAL A 164 0.76 -5.41 -17.72
C VAL A 164 1.07 -6.66 -16.88
N GLN A 165 0.05 -7.35 -16.37
CA GLN A 165 0.20 -8.60 -15.62
C GLN A 165 0.91 -9.68 -16.46
N ALA A 166 0.52 -9.86 -17.72
CA ALA A 166 1.12 -10.82 -18.63
C ALA A 166 2.58 -10.48 -18.96
N ALA A 167 2.90 -9.19 -19.13
CA ALA A 167 4.27 -8.73 -19.35
C ALA A 167 5.17 -9.02 -18.15
N ILE A 168 4.74 -8.66 -16.94
CA ILE A 168 5.48 -8.93 -15.69
C ILE A 168 5.64 -10.43 -15.44
N THR A 169 4.58 -11.22 -15.66
CA THR A 169 4.62 -12.68 -15.48
C THR A 169 5.62 -13.35 -16.41
N ARG A 170 5.71 -12.89 -17.67
CA ARG A 170 6.74 -13.39 -18.61
C ARG A 170 8.13 -13.11 -18.05
N GLN A 171 8.40 -11.91 -17.56
CA GLN A 171 9.70 -11.54 -17.01
C GLN A 171 10.06 -12.37 -15.77
N LEU A 172 9.11 -12.60 -14.86
CA LEU A 172 9.30 -13.45 -13.68
C LEU A 172 9.58 -14.92 -14.03
N ARG A 173 8.95 -15.47 -15.09
CA ARG A 173 9.17 -16.85 -15.54
C ARG A 173 10.59 -17.09 -16.07
N PHE A 174 11.20 -16.08 -16.69
CA PHE A 174 12.56 -16.16 -17.23
C PHE A 174 13.66 -15.85 -16.19
N GLY A 175 13.36 -15.92 -14.89
CA GLY A 175 14.37 -15.82 -13.83
C GLY A 175 15.58 -16.77 -14.03
N PRO A 176 16.78 -16.40 -13.56
CA PRO A 176 18.09 -16.77 -14.13
C PRO A 176 18.55 -18.24 -14.04
N LEU A 177 17.70 -19.21 -13.68
CA LEU A 177 18.15 -20.59 -13.41
C LEU A 177 17.70 -21.66 -14.42
N GLN A 178 17.02 -21.29 -15.51
CA GLN A 178 16.57 -22.29 -16.49
C GLN A 178 17.48 -22.47 -17.71
N TRP A 179 18.64 -21.79 -17.76
CA TRP A 179 19.63 -21.92 -18.85
C TRP A 179 20.89 -22.72 -18.47
N LEU A 180 20.83 -23.60 -17.47
CA LEU A 180 21.86 -24.61 -17.28
C LEU A 180 21.43 -25.91 -17.99
N PRO A 181 22.18 -26.37 -19.02
CA PRO A 181 21.96 -27.65 -19.66
C PRO A 181 22.23 -28.84 -18.72
#